data_AF-A0A5M8QEP5-F1
#
_entry.id   AF-A0A5M8QEP5-F1
#
_cell.length_a   1.000
_cell.length_b   1.000
_cell.length_c   1.000
_cell.angle_alpha   90.00
_cell.angle_beta   90.00
_cell.angle_gamma   90.00
#
_symmetry.space_group_name_H-M   'P 1'
#
loop_
_entity.id
_entity.type
_entity.pdbx_description
1 polymer ?
#
loop_
_entity_poly.entity_id
_entity_poly.type
_entity_poly.pdbx_seq_one_letter_code
_entity_poly.pdbx_strand_id
1 'polypeptide(L)'
;MRDEILSNLQNPRQLEKLYRGNKTPFKREFSGLYPELKGNTLADYWHERLNYETDDISWGSRNELLFVAVASLIAGILAKFPAIFGIEEEFFYPRNISFLVFPFLAAYFGWKNKLSLAKTALLAGVVLVCLVYINSLPHNPNSDTLVLACLHLPLLLWGVLGVSFAGNEFRDHRKRLDFLRFNGDLAVMAALLVIAGVIMTGITIGLFSLIGFNIEKFYFEYVVAFGLPAVPIVATFLTQTNPQLVNKVSPVIAKIFSPLVLVMLVIYLGAIIFSGKDPYNDREFLLLFNLLLIGVMALIFFSVAESSTKEKSTSALWVLLLLSIVTVVVNGIALSAISFRISEWGITPNRVAVLGGNVLILVHLLLVTVMLFKAITKKAATAEVGRAIALYLPVYLIWTVLVVFVFPLVFGFK
;
A
#
# COMPACT_ATOMS: atom_id res chain seq x y z
N MET A 1 -8.83 -14.74 34.07
CA MET A 1 -9.67 -13.74 33.37
C MET A 1 -11.00 -14.29 32.89
N ARG A 2 -11.08 -15.31 32.02
CA ARG A 2 -12.37 -15.89 31.59
C ARG A 2 -13.25 -16.32 32.78
N ASP A 3 -12.69 -17.10 33.70
CA ASP A 3 -13.42 -17.59 34.90
C ASP A 3 -13.76 -16.46 35.90
N GLU A 4 -12.92 -15.43 35.96
CA GLU A 4 -13.16 -14.25 36.80
C GLU A 4 -14.30 -13.39 36.27
N ILE A 5 -14.46 -13.31 34.94
CA ILE A 5 -15.60 -12.65 34.29
C ILE A 5 -16.88 -13.45 34.58
N LEU A 6 -16.85 -14.77 34.36
CA LEU A 6 -18.01 -15.65 34.57
C LEU A 6 -18.50 -15.64 36.03
N SER A 7 -17.59 -15.67 37.00
CA SER A 7 -17.93 -15.63 38.43
C SER A 7 -18.44 -14.27 38.91
N ASN A 8 -18.31 -13.21 38.11
CA ASN A 8 -18.68 -11.84 38.49
C ASN A 8 -19.70 -11.19 37.53
N LEU A 9 -20.46 -11.99 36.77
CA LEU A 9 -21.44 -11.50 35.78
C LEU A 9 -22.56 -10.61 36.36
N GLN A 10 -22.76 -10.60 37.67
CA GLN A 10 -23.73 -9.76 38.38
C GLN A 10 -23.05 -8.71 39.27
N ASN A 11 -21.73 -8.57 39.19
CA ASN A 11 -20.95 -7.67 40.03
C ASN A 11 -20.28 -6.58 39.17
N PRO A 12 -21.00 -5.48 38.87
CA PRO A 12 -20.49 -4.43 37.98
C PRO A 12 -19.19 -3.79 38.50
N ARG A 13 -19.03 -3.70 39.82
CA ARG A 13 -17.82 -3.13 40.45
C ARG A 13 -16.59 -4.01 40.19
N GLN A 14 -16.75 -5.33 40.30
CA GLN A 14 -15.65 -6.26 40.07
C GLN A 14 -15.31 -6.37 38.57
N LEU A 15 -16.31 -6.38 37.69
CA LEU A 15 -16.09 -6.34 36.24
C LEU A 15 -15.34 -5.06 35.82
N GLU A 16 -15.71 -3.89 36.36
CA GLU A 16 -14.99 -2.64 36.07
C GLU A 16 -13.55 -2.69 36.62
N LYS A 17 -13.33 -3.30 37.80
CA LYS A 17 -11.98 -3.50 38.35
C LYS A 17 -11.11 -4.39 37.44
N LEU A 18 -11.67 -5.49 36.92
CA LEU A 18 -10.99 -6.39 35.98
C LEU A 18 -10.67 -5.66 34.66
N TYR A 19 -11.63 -4.90 34.12
CA TYR A 19 -11.44 -4.09 32.93
C TYR A 19 -10.34 -3.03 33.11
N ARG A 20 -10.35 -2.30 34.23
CA ARG A 20 -9.34 -1.27 34.57
C ARG A 20 -7.97 -1.87 34.82
N GLY A 21 -7.90 -3.08 35.38
CA GLY A 21 -6.66 -3.79 35.60
C GLY A 21 -5.97 -4.19 34.29
N ASN A 22 -6.73 -4.75 33.34
CA ASN A 22 -6.17 -5.13 32.04
C ASN A 22 -7.21 -5.15 30.90
N LYS A 23 -7.26 -4.05 30.12
CA LYS A 23 -8.30 -3.82 29.10
C LYS A 23 -8.29 -4.82 27.95
N THR A 24 -7.11 -5.14 27.39
CA THR A 24 -6.99 -5.94 26.16
C THR A 24 -7.42 -7.40 26.37
N PRO A 25 -6.94 -8.10 27.41
CA PRO A 25 -7.39 -9.46 27.70
C PRO A 25 -8.85 -9.47 28.15
N PHE A 26 -9.30 -8.48 28.94
CA PHE A 26 -10.70 -8.40 29.34
C PHE A 26 -11.63 -8.30 28.12
N LYS A 27 -11.36 -7.38 27.19
CA LYS A 27 -12.15 -7.23 25.97
C LYS A 27 -12.15 -8.52 25.15
N ARG A 28 -10.98 -9.15 24.95
CA ARG A 28 -10.87 -10.40 24.17
C ARG A 28 -11.68 -11.55 24.79
N GLU A 29 -11.49 -11.80 26.08
CA GLU A 29 -12.20 -12.90 26.77
C GLU A 29 -13.70 -12.61 26.87
N PHE A 30 -14.09 -11.36 27.15
CA PHE A 30 -15.49 -10.95 27.23
C PHE A 30 -16.20 -11.08 25.88
N SER A 31 -15.58 -10.64 24.77
CA SER A 31 -16.11 -10.81 23.42
C SER A 31 -16.29 -12.29 23.04
N GLY A 32 -15.41 -13.17 23.52
CA GLY A 32 -15.54 -14.61 23.31
C GLY A 32 -16.66 -15.27 24.14
N LEU A 33 -16.98 -14.71 25.32
CA LEU A 33 -18.05 -15.20 26.20
C LEU A 33 -19.43 -14.67 25.82
N TYR A 34 -19.51 -13.46 25.25
CA TYR A 34 -20.78 -12.78 25.00
C TYR A 34 -21.83 -13.58 24.21
N PRO A 35 -21.50 -14.39 23.17
CA PRO A 35 -22.50 -15.19 22.46
C PRO A 35 -23.31 -16.11 23.38
N GLU A 36 -22.70 -16.61 24.46
CA GLU A 36 -23.32 -17.49 25.45
C GLU A 36 -24.04 -16.71 26.58
N LEU A 37 -23.74 -15.41 26.72
CA LEU A 37 -24.23 -14.55 27.80
C LEU A 37 -25.34 -13.58 27.36
N LYS A 38 -25.73 -13.64 26.08
CA LYS A 38 -26.68 -12.73 25.46
C LYS A 38 -28.04 -12.79 26.16
N GLY A 39 -28.58 -11.62 26.51
CA GLY A 39 -29.84 -11.49 27.26
C GLY A 39 -29.64 -11.28 28.78
N ASN A 40 -28.40 -11.30 29.27
CA ASN A 40 -28.07 -10.76 30.58
C ASN A 40 -27.83 -9.24 30.45
N THR A 41 -28.61 -8.43 31.16
CA THR A 41 -28.56 -6.96 31.06
C THR A 41 -27.17 -6.36 31.31
N LEU A 42 -26.41 -6.89 32.27
CA LEU A 42 -25.06 -6.40 32.55
C LEU A 42 -24.07 -6.84 31.47
N ALA A 43 -24.26 -8.06 30.93
CA ALA A 43 -23.44 -8.55 29.83
C ALA A 43 -23.69 -7.76 28.54
N ASP A 44 -24.97 -7.45 28.26
CA ASP A 44 -25.39 -6.62 27.12
C ASP A 44 -24.85 -5.19 27.27
N TYR A 45 -24.92 -4.58 28.46
CA TYR A 45 -24.30 -3.27 28.73
C TYR A 45 -22.79 -3.28 28.46
N TRP A 46 -22.07 -4.29 28.96
CA TRP A 46 -20.64 -4.41 28.73
C TRP A 46 -20.32 -4.66 27.25
N HIS A 47 -21.17 -5.41 26.54
CA HIS A 47 -21.02 -5.62 25.11
C HIS A 47 -21.11 -4.30 24.35
N GLU A 48 -22.14 -3.50 24.62
CA GLU A 48 -22.28 -2.17 24.04
C GLU A 48 -21.08 -1.30 24.43
N ARG A 49 -20.74 -1.17 25.72
CA ARG A 49 -19.60 -0.37 26.18
C ARG A 49 -18.25 -0.75 25.55
N LEU A 50 -18.01 -2.03 25.29
CA LEU A 50 -16.74 -2.52 24.74
C LEU A 50 -16.66 -2.40 23.22
N ASN A 51 -17.81 -2.41 22.54
CA ASN A 51 -17.91 -2.43 21.08
C ASN A 51 -18.53 -1.14 20.49
N TYR A 52 -18.95 -0.20 21.34
CA TYR A 52 -19.38 1.11 20.93
C TYR A 52 -18.18 1.86 20.33
N GLU A 53 -18.21 2.01 19.02
CA GLU A 53 -17.33 2.93 18.30
C GLU A 53 -17.99 4.31 18.38
N THR A 54 -17.38 5.23 19.14
CA THR A 54 -17.80 6.63 19.11
C THR A 54 -17.64 7.17 17.68
N ASP A 55 -18.69 7.79 17.14
CA ASP A 55 -18.68 8.45 15.83
C ASP A 55 -17.75 9.69 15.77
N ASP A 56 -17.18 10.08 16.92
CA ASP A 56 -16.29 11.23 17.04
C ASP A 56 -14.91 10.98 16.42
N ILE A 57 -14.39 12.02 15.77
CA ILE A 57 -13.04 12.02 15.20
C ILE A 57 -12.01 12.01 16.34
N SER A 58 -11.19 10.96 16.38
CA SER A 58 -10.06 10.85 17.29
C SER A 58 -8.85 11.61 16.77
N TRP A 59 -8.38 12.58 17.55
CA TRP A 59 -7.16 13.35 17.28
C TRP A 59 -5.89 12.68 17.84
N GLY A 60 -5.96 11.39 18.20
CA GLY A 60 -4.83 10.64 18.73
C GLY A 60 -4.25 11.24 20.02
N SER A 61 -3.03 10.84 20.36
CA SER A 61 -2.30 11.40 21.49
C SER A 61 -1.47 12.62 21.10
N ARG A 62 -1.16 13.49 22.08
CA ARG A 62 -0.27 14.65 21.89
C ARG A 62 1.09 14.25 21.30
N ASN A 63 1.61 13.09 21.68
CA ASN A 63 2.89 12.58 21.17
C ASN A 63 2.80 12.16 19.70
N GLU A 64 1.68 11.57 19.27
CA GLU A 64 1.45 11.25 17.86
C GLU A 64 1.34 12.51 17.01
N LEU A 65 0.58 13.50 17.47
CA LEU A 65 0.46 14.79 16.76
C LEU A 65 1.80 15.51 16.66
N LEU A 66 2.59 15.52 17.75
CA LEU A 66 3.93 16.09 17.74
C LEU A 66 4.84 15.34 16.77
N PHE A 67 4.80 14.00 16.75
CA PHE A 67 5.56 13.21 15.81
C PHE A 67 5.20 13.56 14.36
N VAL A 68 3.90 13.62 14.04
CA VAL A 68 3.42 13.95 12.67
C VAL A 68 3.91 15.34 12.27
N ALA A 69 3.74 16.35 13.14
CA ALA A 69 4.17 17.72 12.85
C ALA A 69 5.69 17.80 12.60
N VAL A 70 6.49 17.16 13.45
CA VAL A 70 7.96 17.16 13.31
C VAL A 70 8.38 16.38 12.07
N ALA A 71 7.81 15.20 11.82
CA ALA A 71 8.11 14.38 10.65
C ALA A 71 7.77 15.12 9.35
N SER A 72 6.60 15.76 9.27
CA SER A 72 6.19 16.58 8.13
C SER A 72 7.12 17.77 7.90
N LEU A 73 7.54 18.45 8.97
CA LEU A 73 8.48 19.57 8.87
C LEU A 73 9.85 19.13 8.36
N ILE A 74 10.40 18.04 8.92
CA ILE A 74 11.68 17.47 8.47
C ILE A 74 11.57 17.03 7.02
N ALA A 75 10.49 16.34 6.63
CA ALA A 75 10.28 15.89 5.27
C ALA A 75 10.23 17.06 4.27
N GLY A 76 9.57 18.17 4.63
CA GLY A 76 9.57 19.40 3.83
C GLY A 76 10.94 20.06 3.73
N ILE A 77 11.71 20.09 4.82
CA ILE A 77 13.11 20.58 4.80
C ILE A 77 13.96 19.70 3.88
N LEU A 78 13.85 18.37 3.97
CA LEU A 78 14.56 17.43 3.10
C LEU A 78 14.17 17.62 1.62
N ALA A 79 12.90 17.89 1.33
CA ALA A 79 12.45 18.19 -0.03
C ALA A 79 13.11 19.46 -0.59
N LYS A 80 13.49 20.42 0.27
CA LYS A 80 14.19 21.65 -0.12
C LYS A 80 15.71 21.53 -0.16
N PHE A 81 16.29 20.37 0.13
CA PHE A 81 17.75 20.17 0.05
C PHE A 81 18.36 20.60 -1.28
N PRO A 82 17.75 20.33 -2.46
CA PRO A 82 18.25 20.87 -3.74
C PRO A 82 18.46 22.38 -3.74
N ALA A 83 17.45 23.12 -3.28
CA ALA A 83 17.51 24.58 -3.20
C ALA A 83 18.46 25.09 -2.12
N ILE A 84 18.57 24.39 -0.98
CA ILE A 84 19.41 24.81 0.17
C ILE A 84 20.89 24.60 -0.13
N PHE A 85 21.25 23.49 -0.77
CA PHE A 85 22.64 23.09 -1.02
C PHE A 85 23.09 23.27 -2.48
N GLY A 86 22.22 23.77 -3.36
CA GLY A 86 22.53 23.94 -4.78
C GLY A 86 22.72 22.63 -5.53
N ILE A 87 21.99 21.58 -5.14
CA ILE A 87 22.01 20.27 -5.82
C ILE A 87 20.99 20.29 -6.96
N GLU A 88 21.36 19.74 -8.11
CA GLU A 88 20.43 19.61 -9.24
C GLU A 88 19.22 18.74 -8.86
N GLU A 89 18.02 19.25 -9.13
CA GLU A 89 16.76 18.57 -8.82
C GLU A 89 16.63 17.23 -9.56
N GLU A 90 17.09 17.17 -10.81
CA GLU A 90 17.10 15.96 -11.65
C GLU A 90 18.05 14.88 -11.12
N PHE A 91 19.09 15.27 -10.38
CA PHE A 91 19.94 14.34 -9.66
C PHE A 91 19.28 13.86 -8.37
N PHE A 92 18.71 14.79 -7.61
CA PHE A 92 18.25 14.55 -6.25
C PHE A 92 16.93 13.76 -6.19
N TYR A 93 15.88 14.22 -6.87
CA TYR A 93 14.53 13.68 -6.66
C TYR A 93 14.38 12.22 -7.11
N PRO A 94 14.85 11.79 -8.31
CA PRO A 94 14.70 10.39 -8.71
C PRO A 94 15.36 9.43 -7.73
N ARG A 95 16.48 9.83 -7.12
CA ARG A 95 17.22 9.03 -6.14
C ARG A 95 16.60 9.08 -4.76
N ASN A 96 16.03 10.23 -4.37
CA ASN A 96 15.73 10.50 -2.96
C ASN A 96 14.24 10.66 -2.59
N ILE A 97 13.32 10.72 -3.56
CA ILE A 97 11.90 10.98 -3.31
C ILE A 97 11.26 9.99 -2.31
N SER A 98 11.70 8.74 -2.34
CA SER A 98 11.19 7.69 -1.45
C SER A 98 11.63 7.90 0.01
N PHE A 99 12.80 8.51 0.26
CA PHE A 99 13.29 8.82 1.61
C PHE A 99 12.58 10.02 2.24
N LEU A 100 11.89 10.84 1.45
CA LEU A 100 11.08 11.96 1.97
C LEU A 100 9.87 11.46 2.77
N VAL A 101 9.45 10.20 2.58
CA VAL A 101 8.21 9.67 3.15
C VAL A 101 8.43 8.37 3.92
N PHE A 102 8.97 7.33 3.27
CA PHE A 102 8.98 5.97 3.83
C PHE A 102 9.73 5.83 5.16
N PRO A 103 10.90 6.47 5.39
CA PRO A 103 11.59 6.41 6.67
C PRO A 103 10.74 6.94 7.83
N PHE A 104 9.98 8.02 7.61
CA PHE A 104 9.11 8.61 8.63
C PHE A 104 7.91 7.71 8.94
N LEU A 105 7.29 7.12 7.91
CA LEU A 105 6.21 6.13 8.12
C LEU A 105 6.74 4.88 8.83
N ALA A 106 7.91 4.38 8.45
CA ALA A 106 8.54 3.25 9.11
C ALA A 106 8.89 3.57 10.57
N ALA A 107 9.35 4.79 10.87
CA ALA A 107 9.58 5.23 12.25
C ALA A 107 8.27 5.32 13.05
N TYR A 108 7.19 5.87 12.46
CA TYR A 108 5.87 5.94 13.08
C TYR A 108 5.37 4.56 13.52
N PHE A 109 5.35 3.59 12.58
CA PHE A 109 4.92 2.23 12.90
C PHE A 109 5.90 1.51 13.82
N GLY A 110 7.20 1.80 13.71
CA GLY A 110 8.20 1.18 14.57
C GLY A 110 8.02 1.58 16.03
N TRP A 111 7.71 2.86 16.26
CA TRP A 111 7.33 3.38 17.57
C TRP A 111 5.98 2.82 18.05
N LYS A 112 4.94 2.89 17.20
CA LYS A 112 3.58 2.46 17.55
C LYS A 112 3.50 0.97 17.89
N ASN A 113 4.22 0.14 17.14
CA ASN A 113 4.29 -1.31 17.33
C ASN A 113 5.36 -1.75 18.33
N LYS A 114 6.09 -0.81 18.97
CA LYS A 114 7.16 -1.08 19.94
C LYS A 114 8.17 -2.11 19.44
N LEU A 115 8.74 -1.86 18.26
CA LEU A 115 9.79 -2.71 17.72
C LEU A 115 10.98 -2.82 18.69
N SER A 116 11.54 -4.03 18.79
CA SER A 116 12.79 -4.25 19.53
C SER A 116 13.92 -3.43 18.94
N LEU A 117 14.85 -2.95 19.78
CA LEU A 117 15.99 -2.13 19.35
C LEU A 117 16.78 -2.75 18.20
N ALA A 118 17.02 -4.07 18.23
CA ALA A 118 17.73 -4.79 17.16
C ALA A 118 17.01 -4.69 15.80
N LYS A 119 15.68 -4.81 15.78
CA LYS A 119 14.88 -4.65 14.55
C LYS A 119 14.87 -3.21 14.08
N THR A 120 14.72 -2.24 14.99
CA THR A 120 14.78 -0.81 14.65
C THR A 120 16.13 -0.46 14.02
N ALA A 121 17.24 -0.92 14.62
CA ALA A 121 18.59 -0.74 14.09
C ALA A 121 18.77 -1.41 12.72
N LEU A 122 18.22 -2.62 12.53
CA LEU A 122 18.24 -3.31 11.24
C LEU A 122 17.50 -2.51 10.15
N LEU A 123 16.27 -2.06 10.41
CA LEU A 123 15.49 -1.29 9.43
C LEU A 123 16.16 0.06 9.12
N ALA A 124 16.69 0.75 10.12
CA ALA A 124 17.45 1.98 9.93
C ALA A 124 18.73 1.73 9.11
N GLY A 125 19.43 0.63 9.37
CA GLY A 125 20.60 0.20 8.60
C GLY A 125 20.26 -0.07 7.13
N VAL A 126 19.15 -0.75 6.84
CA VAL A 126 18.69 -0.99 5.46
C VAL A 126 18.38 0.33 4.75
N VAL A 127 17.67 1.26 5.40
CA VAL A 127 17.39 2.59 4.84
C VAL A 127 18.69 3.35 4.55
N LEU A 128 19.64 3.33 5.48
CA LEU A 128 20.94 3.98 5.33
C LEU A 128 21.76 3.37 4.18
N VAL A 129 21.82 2.03 4.08
CA VAL A 129 22.49 1.34 2.98
C VAL A 129 21.86 1.74 1.65
N CYS A 130 20.53 1.76 1.56
CA CYS A 130 19.84 2.19 0.35
C CYS A 130 20.18 3.64 -0.02
N LEU A 131 20.17 4.55 0.97
CA LEU A 131 20.46 5.97 0.79
C LEU A 131 21.90 6.19 0.29
N VAL A 132 22.88 5.56 0.93
CA VAL A 132 24.29 5.65 0.52
C VAL A 132 24.48 5.02 -0.85
N TYR A 133 23.94 3.83 -1.09
CA TYR A 133 24.09 3.11 -2.34
C TYR A 133 23.52 3.90 -3.53
N ILE A 134 22.26 4.34 -3.45
CA ILE A 134 21.61 5.01 -4.59
C ILE A 134 22.29 6.33 -4.92
N ASN A 135 22.80 7.06 -3.93
CA ASN A 135 23.53 8.32 -4.16
C ASN A 135 25.00 8.08 -4.57
N SER A 136 25.55 6.88 -4.38
CA SER A 136 26.90 6.51 -4.84
C SER A 136 26.93 5.97 -6.27
N LEU A 137 25.78 5.61 -6.86
CA LEU A 137 25.72 5.14 -8.24
C LEU A 137 26.18 6.25 -9.21
N PRO A 138 26.95 5.92 -10.26
CA PRO A 138 27.44 6.88 -11.24
C PRO A 138 26.31 7.77 -11.78
N HIS A 139 26.60 9.07 -11.95
CA HIS A 139 25.64 9.97 -12.56
C HIS A 139 25.65 9.80 -14.07
N ASN A 140 24.65 9.10 -14.59
CA ASN A 140 24.38 9.00 -16.02
C ASN A 140 22.85 8.94 -16.22
N PRO A 141 22.21 10.05 -16.61
CA PRO A 141 20.76 10.10 -16.84
C PRO A 141 20.28 9.11 -17.90
N ASN A 142 21.15 8.67 -18.81
CA ASN A 142 20.85 7.71 -19.86
C ASN A 142 21.08 6.25 -19.43
N SER A 143 21.44 6.00 -18.16
CA SER A 143 21.66 4.66 -17.63
C SER A 143 20.33 3.99 -17.30
N ASP A 144 19.98 2.93 -18.04
CA ASP A 144 18.78 2.14 -17.81
C ASP A 144 18.80 1.54 -16.39
N THR A 145 19.97 1.06 -15.94
CA THR A 145 20.11 0.49 -14.59
C THR A 145 19.94 1.50 -13.47
N LEU A 146 20.39 2.75 -13.64
CA LEU A 146 20.14 3.81 -12.65
C LEU A 146 18.65 4.14 -12.58
N VAL A 147 18.00 4.33 -13.73
CA VAL A 147 16.57 4.62 -13.79
C VAL A 147 15.77 3.48 -13.15
N LEU A 148 16.10 2.22 -13.46
CA LEU A 148 15.46 1.06 -12.85
C LEU A 148 15.67 1.00 -11.33
N ALA A 149 16.88 1.26 -10.84
CA ALA A 149 17.15 1.29 -9.40
C ALA A 149 16.32 2.38 -8.71
N CYS A 150 16.26 3.58 -9.27
CA CYS A 150 15.43 4.68 -8.77
C CYS A 150 13.92 4.33 -8.75
N LEU A 151 13.41 3.66 -9.80
CA LEU A 151 12.00 3.24 -9.87
C LEU A 151 11.65 2.12 -8.89
N HIS A 152 12.58 1.21 -8.60
CA HIS A 152 12.36 0.07 -7.72
C HIS A 152 12.64 0.39 -6.24
N LEU A 153 13.46 1.39 -5.96
CA LEU A 153 13.80 1.80 -4.60
C LEU A 153 12.56 2.17 -3.73
N PRO A 154 11.54 2.90 -4.22
CA PRO A 154 10.28 3.09 -3.50
C PRO A 154 9.63 1.77 -3.05
N LEU A 155 9.64 0.74 -3.89
CA LEU A 155 9.07 -0.58 -3.56
C LEU A 155 9.89 -1.29 -2.46
N LEU A 156 11.20 -1.08 -2.44
CA LEU A 156 12.08 -1.65 -1.41
C LEU A 156 11.83 -0.97 -0.05
N LEU A 157 11.76 0.36 -0.01
CA LEU A 157 11.44 1.11 1.21
C LEU A 157 9.99 0.88 1.66
N TRP A 158 9.08 0.62 0.72
CA TRP A 158 7.74 0.13 1.02
C TRP A 158 7.76 -1.24 1.71
N GLY A 159 8.69 -2.13 1.34
CA GLY A 159 8.96 -3.37 2.08
C GLY A 159 9.44 -3.14 3.51
N VAL A 160 10.35 -2.17 3.73
CA VAL A 160 10.81 -1.74 5.07
C VAL A 160 9.64 -1.23 5.90
N LEU A 161 8.79 -0.39 5.31
CA LEU A 161 7.55 0.07 5.92
C LEU A 161 6.65 -1.11 6.30
N GLY A 162 6.49 -2.10 5.42
CA GLY A 162 5.68 -3.30 5.68
C GLY A 162 6.19 -4.13 6.85
N VAL A 163 7.51 -4.28 7.00
CA VAL A 163 8.11 -4.94 8.17
C VAL A 163 7.83 -4.13 9.44
N SER A 164 7.98 -2.81 9.38
CA SER A 164 7.69 -1.94 10.52
C SER A 164 6.22 -1.96 10.94
N PHE A 165 5.32 -1.95 9.95
CA PHE A 165 3.87 -2.06 10.13
C PHE A 165 3.46 -3.39 10.76
N ALA A 166 4.01 -4.51 10.30
CA ALA A 166 3.69 -5.83 10.84
C ALA A 166 4.29 -6.06 12.25
N GLY A 167 5.24 -5.22 12.67
CA GLY A 167 5.85 -5.30 13.98
C GLY A 167 6.69 -6.58 14.14
N ASN A 168 6.50 -7.27 15.27
CA ASN A 168 7.22 -8.51 15.54
C ASN A 168 6.69 -9.74 14.80
N GLU A 169 5.53 -9.63 14.14
CA GLU A 169 4.76 -10.73 13.57
C GLU A 169 4.76 -10.74 12.04
N PHE A 170 5.83 -10.26 11.39
CA PHE A 170 5.90 -10.17 9.91
C PHE A 170 5.72 -11.51 9.16
N ARG A 171 5.90 -12.65 9.84
CA ARG A 171 5.61 -13.98 9.27
C ARG A 171 4.11 -14.32 9.25
N ASP A 172 3.26 -13.60 10.00
CA ASP A 172 1.82 -13.78 9.95
C ASP A 172 1.25 -13.15 8.67
N HIS A 173 0.65 -14.00 7.83
CA HIS A 173 -0.04 -13.59 6.61
C HIS A 173 -1.17 -12.57 6.86
N ARG A 174 -1.84 -12.60 8.03
CA ARG A 174 -2.90 -11.64 8.37
C ARG A 174 -2.34 -10.23 8.52
N LYS A 175 -1.17 -10.07 9.17
CA LYS A 175 -0.49 -8.77 9.27
C LYS A 175 -0.07 -8.21 7.92
N ARG A 176 0.30 -9.08 6.97
CA ARG A 176 0.60 -8.67 5.59
C ARG A 176 -0.66 -8.24 4.84
N LEU A 177 -1.79 -8.93 5.05
CA LEU A 177 -3.08 -8.50 4.52
C LEU A 177 -3.50 -7.14 5.09
N ASP A 178 -3.34 -6.95 6.40
CA ASP A 178 -3.62 -5.67 7.06
C ASP A 178 -2.73 -4.56 6.49
N PHE A 179 -1.45 -4.84 6.22
CA PHE A 179 -0.54 -3.89 5.57
C PHE A 179 -1.02 -3.51 4.18
N LEU A 180 -1.40 -4.48 3.35
CA LEU A 180 -1.93 -4.19 2.01
C LEU A 180 -3.25 -3.39 2.08
N ARG A 181 -4.12 -3.68 3.06
CA ARG A 181 -5.35 -2.91 3.29
C ARG A 181 -5.02 -1.47 3.69
N PHE A 182 -4.08 -1.30 4.62
CA PHE A 182 -3.58 0.01 5.03
C PHE A 182 -3.09 0.83 3.83
N ASN A 183 -2.43 0.22 2.84
CA ASN A 183 -1.97 0.94 1.65
C ASN A 183 -3.13 1.49 0.79
N GLY A 184 -4.24 0.75 0.69
CA GLY A 184 -5.45 1.27 0.02
C GLY A 184 -6.07 2.42 0.78
N ASP A 185 -6.21 2.25 2.09
CA ASP A 185 -6.74 3.27 2.99
C ASP A 185 -5.88 4.54 2.96
N LEU A 186 -4.55 4.38 2.96
CA LEU A 186 -3.58 5.46 2.82
C LEU A 186 -3.72 6.17 1.47
N ALA A 187 -3.84 5.43 0.37
CA ALA A 187 -4.00 6.00 -0.96
C ALA A 187 -5.29 6.84 -1.07
N VAL A 188 -6.41 6.33 -0.55
CA VAL A 188 -7.69 7.05 -0.53
C VAL A 188 -7.58 8.32 0.31
N MET A 189 -7.05 8.22 1.54
CA MET A 189 -6.90 9.38 2.43
C MET A 189 -5.95 10.43 1.84
N ALA A 190 -4.82 10.00 1.27
CA ALA A 190 -3.87 10.88 0.59
C ALA A 190 -4.53 11.60 -0.60
N ALA A 191 -5.31 10.89 -1.42
CA ALA A 191 -6.03 11.50 -2.53
C ALA A 191 -7.02 12.58 -2.07
N LEU A 192 -7.79 12.32 -1.00
CA LEU A 192 -8.70 13.31 -0.41
C LEU A 192 -7.96 14.55 0.08
N LEU A 193 -6.82 14.37 0.78
CA LEU A 193 -5.99 15.46 1.25
C LEU A 193 -5.35 16.27 0.09
N VAL A 194 -4.90 15.60 -0.98
CA VAL A 194 -4.35 16.26 -2.16
C VAL A 194 -5.42 17.08 -2.86
N ILE A 195 -6.63 16.54 -3.08
CA ILE A 195 -7.73 17.28 -3.71
C ILE A 195 -8.07 18.52 -2.87
N ALA A 196 -8.22 18.36 -1.56
CA ALA A 196 -8.46 19.49 -0.66
C ALA A 196 -7.33 20.53 -0.72
N GLY A 197 -6.06 20.07 -0.73
CA GLY A 197 -4.89 20.92 -0.85
C GLY A 197 -4.82 21.68 -2.17
N VAL A 198 -5.15 21.04 -3.30
CA VAL A 198 -5.20 21.68 -4.63
C VAL A 198 -6.29 22.74 -4.69
N ILE A 199 -7.49 22.44 -4.19
CA ILE A 199 -8.59 23.42 -4.11
C ILE A 199 -8.18 24.61 -3.25
N MET A 200 -7.62 24.36 -2.05
CA MET A 200 -7.12 25.40 -1.16
C MET A 200 -6.03 26.25 -1.82
N THR A 201 -5.09 25.61 -2.53
CA THR A 201 -4.00 26.28 -3.27
C THR A 201 -4.56 27.22 -4.33
N GLY A 202 -5.48 26.73 -5.17
CA GLY A 202 -6.10 27.53 -6.24
C GLY A 202 -6.88 28.72 -5.69
N ILE A 203 -7.67 28.52 -4.63
CA ILE A 203 -8.41 29.60 -3.97
C ILE A 203 -7.43 30.61 -3.36
N THR A 204 -6.38 30.16 -2.69
CA THR A 204 -5.42 31.06 -2.03
C THR A 204 -4.69 31.92 -3.06
N ILE A 205 -4.13 31.31 -4.11
CA ILE A 205 -3.46 32.05 -5.19
C ILE A 205 -4.44 33.01 -5.88
N GLY A 206 -5.67 32.57 -6.16
CA GLY A 206 -6.70 33.39 -6.77
C GLY A 206 -7.08 34.61 -5.93
N LEU A 207 -7.30 34.44 -4.62
CA LEU A 207 -7.64 35.53 -3.71
C LEU A 207 -6.53 36.58 -3.60
N PHE A 208 -5.26 36.15 -3.50
CA PHE A 208 -4.13 37.07 -3.46
C PHE A 208 -3.93 37.81 -4.80
N SER A 209 -4.18 37.13 -5.92
CA SER A 209 -4.13 37.75 -7.25
C SER A 209 -5.16 38.89 -7.38
N LEU A 210 -6.38 38.70 -6.87
CA LEU A 210 -7.44 39.73 -6.90
C LEU A 210 -7.08 41.02 -6.15
N ILE A 211 -6.26 40.94 -5.11
CA ILE A 211 -5.77 42.10 -4.34
C ILE A 211 -4.39 42.58 -4.82
N GLY A 212 -3.93 42.11 -5.98
CA GLY A 212 -2.72 42.60 -6.66
C GLY A 212 -1.42 41.91 -6.25
N PHE A 213 -1.45 40.80 -5.50
CA PHE A 213 -0.26 40.05 -5.10
C PHE A 213 -0.08 38.77 -5.93
N ASN A 214 1.04 38.63 -6.63
CA ASN A 214 1.41 37.38 -7.29
C ASN A 214 2.27 36.51 -6.36
N ILE A 215 1.62 35.59 -5.65
CA ILE A 215 2.26 34.70 -4.66
C ILE A 215 2.58 33.31 -5.21
N GLU A 216 2.27 33.00 -6.47
CA GLU A 216 2.31 31.64 -7.02
C GLU A 216 3.66 30.96 -6.80
N LYS A 217 4.74 31.60 -7.24
CA LYS A 217 6.11 31.06 -7.11
C LYS A 217 6.46 30.78 -5.65
N PHE A 218 6.21 31.73 -4.76
CA PHE A 218 6.43 31.55 -3.32
C PHE A 218 5.60 30.40 -2.76
N TYR A 219 4.32 30.31 -3.15
CA TYR A 219 3.42 29.29 -2.64
C TYR A 219 3.87 27.88 -3.05
N PHE A 220 4.27 27.69 -4.31
CA PHE A 220 4.80 26.40 -4.77
C PHE A 220 6.15 26.06 -4.12
N GLU A 221 7.06 27.02 -4.06
CA GLU A 221 8.41 26.81 -3.52
C GLU A 221 8.44 26.50 -2.03
N TYR A 222 7.46 26.96 -1.25
CA TYR A 222 7.44 26.80 0.21
C TYR A 222 6.24 26.00 0.69
N VAL A 223 5.01 26.40 0.36
CA VAL A 223 3.81 25.75 0.91
C VAL A 223 3.60 24.37 0.28
N VAL A 224 3.65 24.26 -1.05
CA VAL A 224 3.46 22.98 -1.75
C VAL A 224 4.65 22.05 -1.52
N ALA A 225 5.88 22.57 -1.60
CA ALA A 225 7.10 21.79 -1.37
C ALA A 225 7.13 21.13 0.03
N PHE A 226 6.63 21.82 1.07
CA PHE A 226 6.48 21.22 2.41
C PHE A 226 5.22 20.37 2.55
N GLY A 227 4.13 20.76 1.90
CA GLY A 227 2.83 20.09 1.99
C GLY A 227 2.83 18.71 1.36
N LEU A 228 3.40 18.55 0.16
CA LEU A 228 3.39 17.28 -0.58
C LEU A 228 3.98 16.09 0.19
N PRO A 229 5.20 16.15 0.76
CA PRO A 229 5.73 15.04 1.54
C PRO A 229 5.00 14.85 2.88
N ALA A 230 4.32 15.88 3.40
CA ALA A 230 3.51 15.78 4.61
C ALA A 230 2.22 14.97 4.41
N VAL A 231 1.63 14.98 3.21
CA VAL A 231 0.37 14.29 2.90
C VAL A 231 0.37 12.83 3.36
N PRO A 232 1.29 11.95 2.92
CA PRO A 232 1.26 10.53 3.32
C PRO A 232 1.49 10.32 4.82
N ILE A 233 2.21 11.23 5.49
CA ILE A 233 2.43 11.19 6.95
C ILE A 233 1.13 11.50 7.68
N VAL A 234 0.46 12.59 7.31
CA VAL A 234 -0.84 13.00 7.88
C VAL A 234 -1.92 11.97 7.55
N ALA A 235 -1.96 11.48 6.32
CA ALA A 235 -2.90 10.44 5.90
C ALA A 235 -2.70 9.15 6.71
N THR A 236 -1.44 8.73 6.94
CA THR A 236 -1.14 7.58 7.80
C THR A 236 -1.69 7.79 9.20
N PHE A 237 -1.46 8.96 9.80
CA PHE A 237 -2.02 9.27 11.12
C PHE A 237 -3.55 9.20 11.14
N LEU A 238 -4.23 9.86 10.20
CA LEU A 238 -5.70 9.90 10.14
C LEU A 238 -6.32 8.52 9.92
N THR A 239 -5.76 7.72 9.01
CA THR A 239 -6.24 6.34 8.77
C THR A 239 -6.03 5.41 9.97
N GLN A 240 -5.02 5.71 10.79
CA GLN A 240 -4.67 4.93 11.97
C GLN A 240 -5.46 5.33 13.21
N THR A 241 -5.88 6.59 13.33
CA THR A 241 -6.74 7.07 14.43
C THR A 241 -8.21 6.99 14.09
N ASN A 242 -8.57 7.07 12.81
CA ASN A 242 -9.94 7.11 12.30
C ASN A 242 -10.12 6.16 11.09
N PRO A 243 -9.94 4.83 11.27
CA PRO A 243 -10.04 3.86 10.18
C PRO A 243 -11.39 3.89 9.46
N GLN A 244 -12.47 4.27 10.15
CA GLN A 244 -13.83 4.39 9.62
C GLN A 244 -13.96 5.39 8.45
N LEU A 245 -13.03 6.34 8.31
CA LEU A 245 -13.04 7.32 7.22
C LEU A 245 -12.81 6.69 5.85
N VAL A 246 -12.08 5.57 5.78
CA VAL A 246 -11.62 5.00 4.50
C VAL A 246 -11.75 3.48 4.38
N ASN A 247 -11.90 2.75 5.49
CA ASN A 247 -11.83 1.28 5.50
C ASN A 247 -12.89 0.55 4.66
N LYS A 248 -13.94 1.26 4.21
CA LYS A 248 -14.99 0.80 3.30
C LYS A 248 -14.82 1.32 1.87
N VAL A 249 -14.03 2.36 1.64
CA VAL A 249 -13.89 3.00 0.33
C VAL A 249 -13.11 2.10 -0.63
N SER A 250 -11.94 1.60 -0.22
CA SER A 250 -11.08 0.77 -1.08
C SER A 250 -11.80 -0.48 -1.62
N PRO A 251 -12.55 -1.24 -0.81
CA PRO A 251 -13.33 -2.36 -1.32
C PRO A 251 -14.51 -1.99 -2.21
N VAL A 252 -15.21 -0.89 -1.90
CA VAL A 252 -16.33 -0.41 -2.74
C VAL A 252 -15.82 -0.03 -4.13
N ILE A 253 -14.69 0.67 -4.22
CA ILE A 253 -14.01 0.96 -5.50
C ILE A 253 -13.73 -0.35 -6.23
N ALA A 254 -13.12 -1.34 -5.55
CA ALA A 254 -12.82 -2.62 -6.18
C ALA A 254 -14.07 -3.34 -6.70
N LYS A 255 -15.18 -3.31 -5.95
CA LYS A 255 -16.44 -3.94 -6.33
C LYS A 255 -17.09 -3.28 -7.56
N ILE A 256 -17.00 -1.96 -7.67
CA ILE A 256 -17.53 -1.20 -8.81
C ILE A 256 -16.64 -1.39 -10.05
N PHE A 257 -15.33 -1.29 -9.88
CA PHE A 257 -14.39 -1.27 -11.00
C PHE A 257 -14.03 -2.67 -11.52
N SER A 258 -14.07 -3.73 -10.70
CA SER A 258 -13.76 -5.09 -11.17
C SER A 258 -14.60 -5.54 -12.38
N PRO A 259 -15.96 -5.45 -12.37
CA PRO A 259 -16.76 -5.82 -13.55
C PRO A 259 -16.54 -4.87 -14.73
N LEU A 260 -16.36 -3.57 -14.48
CA LEU A 260 -16.11 -2.59 -15.54
C LEU A 260 -14.78 -2.87 -16.27
N VAL A 261 -13.72 -3.13 -15.51
CA VAL A 261 -12.41 -3.47 -16.04
C VAL A 261 -12.45 -4.81 -16.77
N LEU A 262 -13.18 -5.81 -16.26
CA LEU A 262 -13.39 -7.07 -16.98
C LEU A 262 -14.02 -6.83 -18.37
N VAL A 263 -15.12 -6.06 -18.44
CA VAL A 263 -15.78 -5.72 -19.71
C VAL A 263 -14.83 -4.98 -20.63
N MET A 264 -14.11 -3.99 -20.11
CA MET A 264 -13.12 -3.22 -20.87
C MET A 264 -12.03 -4.12 -21.45
N LEU A 265 -11.46 -5.04 -20.66
CA LEU A 265 -10.41 -5.95 -21.13
C LEU A 265 -10.90 -6.91 -22.21
N VAL A 266 -12.11 -7.44 -22.07
CA VAL A 266 -12.71 -8.32 -23.08
C VAL A 266 -12.93 -7.57 -24.39
N ILE A 267 -13.51 -6.37 -24.34
CA ILE A 267 -13.70 -5.52 -25.53
C ILE A 267 -12.36 -5.19 -26.17
N TYR A 268 -11.37 -4.82 -25.35
CA TYR A 268 -10.05 -4.42 -25.82
C TYR A 268 -9.30 -5.58 -26.49
N LEU A 269 -9.33 -6.79 -25.91
CA LEU A 269 -8.78 -7.99 -26.56
C LEU A 269 -9.44 -8.27 -27.92
N GLY A 270 -10.78 -8.12 -28.01
CA GLY A 270 -11.49 -8.24 -29.28
C GLY A 270 -11.07 -7.17 -30.30
N ALA A 271 -10.90 -5.92 -29.84
CA ALA A 271 -10.47 -4.81 -30.68
C ALA A 271 -9.04 -4.99 -31.22
N ILE A 272 -8.12 -5.55 -30.43
CA ILE A 272 -6.76 -5.88 -30.91
C ILE A 272 -6.82 -6.84 -32.09
N ILE A 273 -7.59 -7.93 -31.96
CA ILE A 273 -7.76 -8.94 -33.02
C ILE A 273 -8.34 -8.29 -34.29
N PHE A 274 -9.34 -7.43 -34.15
CA PHE A 274 -9.99 -6.77 -35.29
C PHE A 274 -9.11 -5.69 -35.95
N SER A 275 -8.34 -4.95 -35.16
CA SER A 275 -7.53 -3.84 -35.65
C SER A 275 -6.29 -4.27 -36.45
N GLY A 276 -5.85 -5.53 -36.29
CA GLY A 276 -4.61 -6.02 -36.89
C GLY A 276 -3.35 -5.29 -36.43
N LYS A 277 -3.44 -4.41 -35.43
CA LYS A 277 -2.26 -3.72 -34.85
C LYS A 277 -1.40 -4.74 -34.11
N ASP A 278 -0.09 -4.59 -34.29
CA ASP A 278 0.89 -5.46 -33.67
C ASP A 278 1.32 -4.93 -32.28
N PRO A 279 0.90 -5.59 -31.18
CA PRO A 279 1.28 -5.19 -29.83
C PRO A 279 2.77 -5.47 -29.49
N TYR A 280 3.49 -6.22 -30.34
CA TYR A 280 4.84 -6.68 -30.04
C TYR A 280 5.88 -5.57 -30.19
N ASN A 281 5.61 -4.59 -31.05
CA ASN A 281 6.58 -3.55 -31.42
C ASN A 281 6.39 -2.21 -30.66
N ASP A 282 5.25 -2.00 -30.02
CA ASP A 282 4.93 -0.74 -29.34
C ASP A 282 5.38 -0.76 -27.86
N ARG A 283 6.32 0.14 -27.51
CA ARG A 283 6.83 0.28 -26.13
C ARG A 283 5.78 0.90 -25.20
N GLU A 284 4.99 1.86 -25.68
CA GLU A 284 3.98 2.53 -24.86
C GLU A 284 2.86 1.54 -24.52
N PHE A 285 2.50 0.70 -25.48
CA PHE A 285 1.59 -0.42 -25.28
C PHE A 285 2.01 -1.32 -24.11
N LEU A 286 3.28 -1.79 -24.09
CA LEU A 286 3.77 -2.65 -23.02
C LEU A 286 3.80 -1.94 -21.65
N LEU A 287 4.10 -0.65 -21.62
CA LEU A 287 4.10 0.12 -20.37
C LEU A 287 2.69 0.22 -19.79
N LEU A 288 1.70 0.57 -20.62
CA LEU A 288 0.30 0.67 -20.22
C LEU A 288 -0.25 -0.67 -19.73
N PHE A 289 0.13 -1.78 -20.37
CA PHE A 289 -0.24 -3.12 -19.92
C PHE A 289 0.34 -3.45 -18.54
N ASN A 290 1.62 -3.16 -18.30
CA ASN A 290 2.22 -3.39 -16.99
C ASN A 290 1.51 -2.59 -15.88
N LEU A 291 1.17 -1.33 -16.15
CA LEU A 291 0.41 -0.50 -15.21
C LEU A 291 -0.99 -1.08 -14.95
N LEU A 292 -1.69 -1.50 -16.01
CA LEU A 292 -2.98 -2.17 -15.93
C LEU A 292 -2.91 -3.45 -15.08
N LEU A 293 -1.87 -4.28 -15.25
CA LEU A 293 -1.70 -5.52 -14.49
C LEU A 293 -1.57 -5.25 -12.97
N ILE A 294 -0.79 -4.24 -12.59
CA ILE A 294 -0.68 -3.78 -11.20
C ILE A 294 -2.06 -3.33 -10.69
N GLY A 295 -2.79 -2.56 -11.50
CA GLY A 295 -4.15 -2.10 -11.18
C GLY A 295 -5.14 -3.24 -10.96
N VAL A 296 -5.17 -4.23 -11.86
CA VAL A 296 -6.05 -5.40 -11.72
C VAL A 296 -5.69 -6.24 -10.48
N MET A 297 -4.40 -6.44 -10.22
CA MET A 297 -3.97 -7.14 -9.00
C MET A 297 -4.45 -6.42 -7.74
N ALA A 298 -4.37 -5.08 -7.71
CA ALA A 298 -4.90 -4.27 -6.62
C ALA A 298 -6.43 -4.43 -6.48
N LEU A 299 -7.19 -4.39 -7.59
CA LEU A 299 -8.65 -4.60 -7.57
C LEU A 299 -9.02 -5.98 -7.01
N ILE A 300 -8.34 -7.04 -7.44
CA ILE A 300 -8.58 -8.39 -6.94
C ILE A 300 -8.29 -8.44 -5.43
N PHE A 301 -7.16 -7.89 -4.99
CA PHE A 301 -6.80 -7.82 -3.58
C PHE A 301 -7.87 -7.09 -2.76
N PHE A 302 -8.24 -5.86 -3.11
CA PHE A 302 -9.19 -5.05 -2.34
C PHE A 302 -10.59 -5.67 -2.33
N SER A 303 -11.00 -6.30 -3.42
CA SER A 303 -12.26 -7.03 -3.46
C SER A 303 -12.24 -8.25 -2.54
N VAL A 304 -11.10 -8.95 -2.40
CA VAL A 304 -10.95 -10.11 -1.49
C VAL A 304 -10.83 -9.67 -0.02
N ALA A 305 -10.12 -8.57 0.26
CA ALA A 305 -9.83 -8.10 1.61
C ALA A 305 -11.10 -7.78 2.46
N GLU A 306 -12.16 -7.25 1.85
CA GLU A 306 -13.44 -6.96 2.51
C GLU A 306 -14.24 -8.22 2.89
N SER A 307 -14.03 -9.31 2.16
CA SER A 307 -14.85 -10.53 2.26
C SER A 307 -14.41 -11.54 3.31
N SER A 308 -13.45 -11.18 4.17
CA SER A 308 -13.02 -12.04 5.28
C SER A 308 -14.05 -12.12 6.42
N THR A 309 -15.03 -11.21 6.47
CA THR A 309 -16.02 -11.12 7.56
C THR A 309 -17.47 -11.37 7.13
N LYS A 310 -17.77 -11.50 5.83
CA LYS A 310 -19.11 -11.80 5.29
C LYS A 310 -18.98 -12.78 4.11
N GLU A 311 -19.87 -13.77 4.03
CA GLU A 311 -19.92 -14.68 2.87
C GLU A 311 -20.09 -13.86 1.58
N LYS A 312 -19.15 -14.04 0.64
CA LYS A 312 -19.18 -13.33 -0.64
C LYS A 312 -20.34 -13.87 -1.48
N SER A 313 -21.04 -12.98 -2.18
CA SER A 313 -21.99 -13.43 -3.19
C SER A 313 -21.24 -14.20 -4.29
N THR A 314 -21.79 -15.34 -4.69
CA THR A 314 -21.20 -16.19 -5.74
C THR A 314 -20.92 -15.40 -7.03
N SER A 315 -21.76 -14.40 -7.35
CA SER A 315 -21.57 -13.50 -8.50
C SER A 315 -20.28 -12.68 -8.43
N ALA A 316 -19.92 -12.15 -7.27
CA ALA A 316 -18.71 -11.34 -7.11
C ALA A 316 -17.45 -12.20 -7.30
N LEU A 317 -17.47 -13.44 -6.81
CA LEU A 317 -16.37 -14.38 -7.03
C LEU A 317 -16.21 -14.73 -8.52
N TRP A 318 -17.31 -14.93 -9.25
CA TRP A 318 -17.27 -15.17 -10.70
C TRP A 318 -16.64 -14.00 -11.47
N VAL A 319 -17.01 -12.76 -11.14
CA VAL A 319 -16.39 -11.57 -11.76
C VAL A 319 -14.89 -11.56 -11.53
N LEU A 320 -14.43 -11.83 -10.31
CA LEU A 320 -12.99 -11.87 -10.00
C LEU A 320 -12.26 -13.01 -10.71
N LEU A 321 -12.89 -14.19 -10.81
CA LEU A 321 -12.31 -15.33 -11.53
C LEU A 321 -12.14 -14.99 -13.02
N LEU A 322 -13.19 -14.48 -13.66
CA LEU A 322 -13.15 -14.08 -15.07
C LEU A 322 -12.14 -12.96 -15.30
N LEU A 323 -12.11 -11.96 -14.42
CA LEU A 323 -11.11 -10.88 -14.46
C LEU A 323 -9.69 -11.45 -14.38
N SER A 324 -9.44 -12.39 -13.46
CA SER A 324 -8.12 -13.02 -13.30
C SER A 324 -7.73 -13.82 -14.55
N ILE A 325 -8.65 -14.60 -15.14
CA ILE A 325 -8.40 -15.38 -16.35
C ILE A 325 -8.07 -14.48 -17.54
N VAL A 326 -8.88 -13.45 -17.78
CA VAL A 326 -8.63 -12.48 -18.87
C VAL A 326 -7.28 -11.77 -18.65
N THR A 327 -6.96 -11.44 -17.40
CA THR A 327 -5.67 -10.80 -17.06
C THR A 327 -4.49 -11.73 -17.27
N VAL A 328 -4.63 -13.03 -17.03
CA VAL A 328 -3.61 -14.03 -17.37
C VAL A 328 -3.34 -14.05 -18.88
N VAL A 329 -4.39 -13.98 -19.71
CA VAL A 329 -4.24 -13.90 -21.18
C VAL A 329 -3.51 -12.63 -21.59
N VAL A 330 -3.93 -11.48 -21.07
CA VAL A 330 -3.31 -10.16 -21.29
C VAL A 330 -1.82 -10.19 -20.90
N ASN A 331 -1.49 -10.73 -19.73
CA ASN A 331 -0.11 -10.88 -19.26
C ASN A 331 0.69 -11.86 -20.14
N GLY A 332 0.05 -12.90 -20.68
CA GLY A 332 0.65 -13.83 -21.65
C GLY A 332 1.07 -13.12 -22.94
N ILE A 333 0.24 -12.21 -23.45
CA ILE A 333 0.57 -11.37 -24.63
C ILE A 333 1.72 -10.43 -24.31
N ALA A 334 1.73 -9.80 -23.13
CA ALA A 334 2.83 -8.94 -22.70
C ALA A 334 4.16 -9.72 -22.59
N LEU A 335 4.10 -10.95 -22.04
CA LEU A 335 5.25 -11.85 -21.95
C LEU A 335 5.77 -12.30 -23.31
N SER A 336 4.89 -12.67 -24.24
CA SER A 336 5.31 -13.06 -25.59
C SER A 336 5.96 -11.89 -26.32
N ALA A 337 5.40 -10.69 -26.19
CA ALA A 337 5.95 -9.47 -26.78
C ALA A 337 7.34 -9.13 -26.25
N ILE A 338 7.55 -9.13 -24.93
CA ILE A 338 8.89 -8.85 -24.39
C ILE A 338 9.89 -9.96 -24.71
N SER A 339 9.46 -11.23 -24.76
CA SER A 339 10.31 -12.35 -25.13
C SER A 339 10.77 -12.25 -26.59
N PHE A 340 9.86 -11.88 -27.49
CA PHE A 340 10.17 -11.61 -28.90
C PHE A 340 11.20 -10.49 -29.03
N ARG A 341 11.00 -9.35 -28.35
CA ARG A 341 11.95 -8.22 -28.37
C ARG A 341 13.33 -8.60 -27.83
N ILE A 342 13.40 -9.48 -26.83
CA ILE A 342 14.69 -9.99 -26.31
C ILE A 342 15.36 -10.89 -27.36
N SER A 343 14.59 -11.73 -28.05
CA SER A 343 15.11 -12.60 -29.11
C SER A 343 15.61 -11.81 -30.31
N GLU A 344 14.90 -10.77 -30.74
CA GLU A 344 15.28 -9.98 -31.92
C GLU A 344 16.35 -8.94 -31.64
N TRP A 345 16.22 -8.22 -30.51
CA TRP A 345 17.03 -7.02 -30.24
C TRP A 345 18.00 -7.19 -29.08
N GLY A 346 18.09 -8.41 -28.52
CA GLY A 346 19.00 -8.75 -27.44
C GLY A 346 18.53 -8.39 -26.03
N ILE A 347 19.36 -8.71 -25.05
CA ILE A 347 19.10 -8.49 -23.63
C ILE A 347 19.48 -7.06 -23.26
N THR A 348 18.56 -6.34 -22.61
CA THR A 348 18.84 -5.04 -21.96
C THR A 348 18.32 -5.05 -20.52
N PRO A 349 18.85 -4.19 -19.62
CA PRO A 349 18.41 -4.14 -18.22
C PRO A 349 16.89 -3.96 -18.12
N ASN A 350 16.33 -3.02 -18.91
CA ASN A 350 14.90 -2.75 -18.93
C ASN A 350 14.08 -3.94 -19.42
N ARG A 351 14.52 -4.64 -20.48
CA ARG A 351 13.78 -5.81 -20.99
C ARG A 351 13.76 -6.95 -19.99
N VAL A 352 14.87 -7.19 -19.28
CA VAL A 352 14.93 -8.20 -18.22
C VAL A 352 14.09 -7.81 -17.02
N ALA A 353 14.08 -6.53 -16.63
CA ALA A 353 13.23 -6.01 -15.56
C ALA A 353 11.74 -6.26 -15.85
N VAL A 354 11.31 -5.90 -17.06
CA VAL A 354 9.93 -6.09 -17.53
C VAL A 354 9.58 -7.57 -17.64
N LEU A 355 10.45 -8.41 -18.21
CA LEU A 355 10.24 -9.86 -18.32
C LEU A 355 10.04 -10.48 -16.93
N GLY A 356 10.96 -10.25 -16.00
CA GLY A 356 10.87 -10.80 -14.66
C GLY A 356 9.65 -10.29 -13.89
N GLY A 357 9.32 -9.00 -14.02
CA GLY A 357 8.09 -8.43 -13.45
C GLY A 357 6.82 -9.13 -13.96
N ASN A 358 6.70 -9.34 -15.27
CA ASN A 358 5.57 -10.04 -15.88
C ASN A 358 5.52 -11.53 -15.51
N VAL A 359 6.67 -12.21 -15.37
CA VAL A 359 6.72 -13.60 -14.91
C VAL A 359 6.22 -13.70 -13.47
N LEU A 360 6.66 -12.78 -12.59
CA LEU A 360 6.22 -12.75 -11.21
C LEU A 360 4.72 -12.47 -11.09
N ILE A 361 4.20 -11.53 -11.86
CA ILE A 361 2.77 -11.24 -11.93
C ILE A 361 2.00 -12.44 -12.49
N LEU A 362 2.51 -13.12 -13.52
CA LEU A 362 1.85 -14.31 -14.08
C LEU A 362 1.67 -15.39 -13.03
N VAL A 363 2.77 -15.77 -12.37
CA VAL A 363 2.76 -16.84 -11.36
C VAL A 363 1.80 -16.45 -10.23
N HIS A 364 1.84 -15.21 -9.78
CA HIS A 364 0.92 -14.71 -8.76
C HIS A 364 -0.55 -14.77 -9.20
N LEU A 365 -0.85 -14.30 -10.42
CA LEU A 365 -2.20 -14.35 -11.00
C LEU A 365 -2.71 -15.78 -11.15
N LEU A 366 -1.87 -16.72 -11.59
CA LEU A 366 -2.23 -18.13 -11.70
C LEU A 366 -2.58 -18.71 -10.33
N LEU A 367 -1.77 -18.44 -9.30
CA LEU A 367 -2.06 -18.86 -7.92
C LEU A 367 -3.40 -18.30 -7.43
N VAL A 368 -3.64 -17.00 -7.62
CA VAL A 368 -4.88 -16.33 -7.24
C VAL A 368 -6.08 -16.90 -8.02
N THR A 369 -5.93 -17.13 -9.32
CA THR A 369 -6.96 -17.74 -10.19
C THR A 369 -7.36 -19.12 -9.69
N VAL A 370 -6.38 -19.97 -9.36
CA VAL A 370 -6.64 -21.31 -8.80
C VAL A 370 -7.37 -21.22 -7.45
N MET A 371 -6.99 -20.29 -6.58
CA MET A 371 -7.67 -20.10 -5.29
C MET A 371 -9.10 -19.57 -5.46
N LEU A 372 -9.33 -18.64 -6.39
CA LEU A 372 -10.68 -18.15 -6.73
C LEU A 372 -11.56 -19.27 -7.27
N PHE A 373 -11.02 -20.13 -8.14
CA PHE A 373 -11.71 -21.30 -8.65
C PHE A 373 -12.08 -22.29 -7.53
N LYS A 374 -11.16 -22.57 -6.59
CA LYS A 374 -11.42 -23.40 -5.40
C LYS A 374 -12.49 -22.77 -4.50
N ALA A 375 -12.50 -21.44 -4.34
CA ALA A 375 -13.50 -20.74 -3.55
C ALA A 375 -14.90 -20.85 -4.16
N ILE A 376 -15.03 -20.68 -5.49
CA ILE A 376 -16.31 -20.83 -6.21
C ILE A 376 -16.84 -22.27 -6.13
N THR A 377 -15.94 -23.25 -6.27
CA THR A 377 -16.30 -24.68 -6.19
C THR A 377 -16.51 -25.17 -4.75
N LYS A 378 -16.50 -24.27 -3.76
CA LYS A 378 -16.60 -24.55 -2.30
C LYS A 378 -15.55 -25.55 -1.78
N LYS A 379 -14.42 -25.67 -2.47
CA LYS A 379 -13.28 -26.52 -2.10
C LYS A 379 -12.27 -25.81 -1.19
N ALA A 380 -12.39 -24.50 -1.02
CA ALA A 380 -11.58 -23.69 -0.11
C ALA A 380 -12.35 -22.46 0.38
N ALA A 381 -11.97 -21.92 1.55
CA ALA A 381 -12.52 -20.67 2.04
C ALA A 381 -11.98 -19.47 1.24
N THR A 382 -12.75 -18.39 1.14
CA THR A 382 -12.32 -17.12 0.51
C THR A 382 -11.05 -16.53 1.15
N ALA A 383 -10.84 -16.83 2.44
CA ALA A 383 -9.63 -16.45 3.19
C ALA A 383 -8.33 -17.01 2.57
N GLU A 384 -8.38 -18.16 1.89
CA GLU A 384 -7.21 -18.76 1.23
C GLU A 384 -6.76 -17.94 0.01
N VAL A 385 -7.66 -17.20 -0.65
CA VAL A 385 -7.31 -16.27 -1.73
C VAL A 385 -6.46 -15.13 -1.18
N GLY A 386 -6.88 -14.54 -0.06
CA GLY A 386 -6.11 -13.48 0.61
C GLY A 386 -4.75 -13.99 1.09
N ARG A 387 -4.71 -15.20 1.64
CA ARG A 387 -3.45 -15.84 2.07
C ARG A 387 -2.47 -16.01 0.91
N ALA A 388 -2.93 -16.46 -0.27
CA ALA A 388 -2.08 -16.58 -1.44
C ALA A 388 -1.46 -15.23 -1.84
N ILE A 389 -2.25 -14.15 -1.81
CA ILE A 389 -1.78 -12.79 -2.11
C ILE A 389 -0.70 -12.35 -1.11
N ALA A 390 -0.96 -12.51 0.18
CA ALA A 390 -0.04 -12.08 1.23
C ALA A 390 1.27 -12.87 1.28
N LEU A 391 1.25 -14.16 0.89
CA LEU A 391 2.43 -15.00 0.86
C LEU A 391 3.36 -14.69 -0.31
N TYR A 392 2.83 -14.13 -1.40
CA TYR A 392 3.63 -13.79 -2.57
C TYR A 392 4.42 -12.47 -2.41
N LEU A 393 4.05 -11.63 -1.44
CA LEU A 393 4.63 -10.31 -1.27
C LEU A 393 6.17 -10.29 -1.09
N PRO A 394 6.78 -11.18 -0.30
CA PRO A 394 8.25 -11.25 -0.20
C PRO A 394 8.94 -11.58 -1.52
N VAL A 395 8.29 -12.30 -2.43
CA VAL A 395 8.85 -12.64 -3.75
C VAL A 395 9.05 -11.36 -4.58
N TYR A 396 8.08 -10.44 -4.55
CA TYR A 396 8.23 -9.13 -5.19
C TYR A 396 9.38 -8.34 -4.57
N LEU A 397 9.52 -8.34 -3.23
CA LEU A 397 10.62 -7.63 -2.56
C LEU A 397 11.99 -8.20 -2.93
N ILE A 398 12.13 -9.53 -3.05
CA ILE A 398 13.36 -10.17 -3.50
C ILE A 398 13.71 -9.69 -4.92
N TRP A 399 12.74 -9.66 -5.82
CA TRP A 399 12.95 -9.14 -7.17
C TRP A 399 13.36 -7.67 -7.18
N THR A 400 12.71 -6.84 -6.37
CA THR A 400 13.07 -5.43 -6.21
C THR A 400 14.52 -5.27 -5.73
N VAL A 401 14.98 -6.08 -4.77
CA VAL A 401 16.38 -6.09 -4.31
C VAL A 401 17.33 -6.44 -5.46
N LEU A 402 16.99 -7.45 -6.28
CA LEU A 402 17.81 -7.81 -7.45
C LEU A 402 17.90 -6.65 -8.46
N VAL A 403 16.78 -6.00 -8.77
CA VAL A 403 16.78 -4.87 -9.71
C VAL A 403 17.54 -3.66 -9.16
N VAL A 404 17.44 -3.36 -7.86
CA VAL A 404 18.14 -2.21 -7.26
C VAL A 404 19.65 -2.45 -7.14
N PHE A 405 20.06 -3.62 -6.63
CA PHE A 405 21.46 -3.85 -6.27
C PHE A 405 22.25 -4.66 -7.29
N VAL A 406 21.62 -5.62 -7.97
CA VAL A 406 22.33 -6.57 -8.84
C VAL A 406 22.38 -6.07 -10.28
N PHE A 407 21.30 -5.47 -10.79
CA PHE A 407 21.27 -5.02 -12.19
C PHE A 407 22.36 -3.98 -12.52
N PRO A 408 22.58 -2.92 -11.71
CA PRO A 408 23.67 -1.97 -11.98
C PRO A 408 25.03 -2.65 -12.11
N LEU A 409 25.30 -3.69 -11.31
CA LEU A 409 26.58 -4.43 -11.37
C LEU A 409 26.66 -5.32 -12.62
N VAL A 410 25.61 -6.09 -12.89
CA VAL A 410 25.59 -7.07 -13.99
C VAL A 410 25.65 -6.40 -15.36
N PHE A 411 25.03 -5.23 -15.52
CA PHE A 411 25.01 -4.49 -16.78
C PHE A 411 26.05 -3.36 -16.84
N GLY A 412 26.96 -3.28 -15.88
CA GLY A 412 28.07 -2.32 -15.89
C GLY A 412 27.64 -0.86 -15.80
N PHE A 413 26.60 -0.58 -15.01
CA PHE A 413 26.01 0.75 -14.76
C PHE A 413 25.44 1.44 -16.00
N LYS A 414 25.11 0.67 -17.04
CA LYS A 414 24.50 1.16 -18.28
C LYS A 414 22.99 1.09 -18.26
#